data_AF-A0AAW4I313-F1
#
_entry.id   AF-A0AAW4I313-F1
#
_cell.length_a   1.000
_cell.length_b   1.000
_cell.length_c   1.000
_cell.angle_alpha   90.00
_cell.angle_beta   90.00
_cell.angle_gamma   90.00
#
_symmetry.space_group_name_H-M   'P 1'
#
loop_
_entity.id
_entity.type
_entity.pdbx_description
1 polymer ?
#
loop_
_entity_poly.entity_id
_entity_poly.type
_entity_poly.pdbx_seq_one_letter_code
_entity_poly.pdbx_strand_id
1 'polypeptide(L)'
;MQYTEKVRLENLIKCEVVDPKAGELTLTFIGKLYKKYAYTLNSQKVQMLSTHMAIALTRILRKELIEQNFYEEIKTEIKSSPYLAEAKDEITWLSQKLGEEIPDHERAYLYLHYISLLQDINLRKEVTN
;
A
#
# COMPACT_ATOMS: atom_id res chain seq x y z
N MET A 1 -13.97 -2.57 5.87
CA MET A 1 -12.81 -2.19 6.72
C MET A 1 -12.90 -3.02 7.98
N GLN A 2 -11.86 -3.79 8.30
CA GLN A 2 -11.81 -4.45 9.59
C GLN A 2 -11.44 -3.40 10.66
N TYR A 3 -11.98 -3.59 11.87
CA TYR A 3 -11.79 -2.66 12.99
C TYR A 3 -10.31 -2.56 13.41
N THR A 4 -9.54 -3.61 13.14
CA THR A 4 -8.14 -3.79 13.53
C THR A 4 -7.18 -2.82 12.82
N GLU A 5 -7.34 -2.56 11.53
CA GLU A 5 -6.43 -1.68 10.78
C GLU A 5 -6.64 -0.22 11.18
N LYS A 6 -7.90 0.15 11.44
CA LYS A 6 -8.25 1.49 11.94
C LYS A 6 -7.60 1.77 13.29
N VAL A 7 -7.82 0.90 14.27
CA VAL A 7 -7.24 1.06 15.61
C VAL A 7 -5.70 1.10 15.55
N ARG A 8 -5.09 0.26 14.71
CA ARG A 8 -3.63 0.25 14.53
C ARG A 8 -3.12 1.59 13.99
N LEU A 9 -3.74 2.12 12.93
CA LEU A 9 -3.32 3.39 12.35
C LEU A 9 -3.55 4.57 13.31
N GLU A 10 -4.67 4.57 14.03
CA GLU A 10 -4.95 5.58 15.08
C GLU A 10 -3.86 5.57 16.17
N ASN A 11 -3.42 4.40 16.62
CA ASN A 11 -2.33 4.28 17.58
C ASN A 11 -0.99 4.80 17.01
N LEU A 12 -0.67 4.49 15.75
CA LEU A 12 0.55 4.97 15.10
C LEU A 12 0.55 6.49 14.92
N ILE A 13 -0.60 7.09 14.63
CA ILE A 13 -0.78 8.54 14.57
C ILE A 13 -0.60 9.15 15.96
N LYS A 14 -1.24 8.57 16.99
CA LYS A 14 -1.15 9.03 18.38
C LYS A 14 0.29 9.00 18.92
N CYS A 15 1.08 8.02 18.50
CA CYS A 15 2.50 7.91 18.86
C CYS A 15 3.43 8.73 17.96
N GLU A 16 2.89 9.57 17.07
CA GLU A 16 3.65 10.42 16.13
C GLU A 16 4.58 9.65 15.18
N VAL A 17 4.36 8.33 15.05
CA VAL A 17 5.08 7.48 14.10
C VAL A 17 4.55 7.70 12.68
N VAL A 18 3.24 7.96 12.55
CA VAL A 18 2.56 8.19 11.27
C VAL A 18 2.00 9.60 11.25
N ASP A 19 2.21 10.31 10.13
CA ASP A 19 1.58 11.60 9.88
C ASP A 19 0.05 11.44 9.77
N PRO A 20 -0.77 12.32 10.40
CA PRO A 20 -2.23 12.21 10.34
C PRO A 20 -2.79 12.11 8.92
N LYS A 21 -2.26 12.90 7.97
CA LYS A 21 -2.69 12.89 6.57
C LYS A 21 -2.33 11.55 5.89
N ALA A 22 -1.15 11.00 6.19
CA ALA A 22 -0.74 9.69 5.69
C ALA A 22 -1.65 8.57 6.22
N GLY A 23 -2.00 8.61 7.50
CA GLY A 23 -2.91 7.65 8.12
C GLY A 23 -4.32 7.69 7.53
N GLU A 24 -4.92 8.88 7.40
CA GLU A 24 -6.25 9.07 6.81
C GLU A 24 -6.31 8.61 5.34
N LEU A 25 -5.28 8.93 4.56
CA LEU A 25 -5.20 8.51 3.16
C LEU A 25 -5.08 6.98 3.05
N THR A 26 -4.30 6.36 3.92
CA THR A 26 -4.19 4.90 4.00
C THR A 26 -5.53 4.27 4.35
N LEU A 27 -6.27 4.81 5.33
CA LEU A 27 -7.61 4.31 5.69
C LEU A 27 -8.59 4.40 4.51
N THR A 28 -8.55 5.51 3.78
CA THR A 28 -9.36 5.70 2.58
C THR A 28 -9.04 4.66 1.51
N PHE A 29 -7.76 4.40 1.27
CA PHE A 29 -7.28 3.40 0.32
C PHE A 29 -7.71 1.98 0.70
N ILE A 30 -7.51 1.59 1.96
CA ILE A 30 -7.98 0.29 2.49
C ILE A 30 -9.51 0.17 2.39
N GLY A 31 -10.23 1.27 2.62
CA GLY A 31 -11.68 1.34 2.39
C GLY A 31 -12.09 1.03 0.96
N LYS A 32 -11.38 1.57 -0.05
CA LYS A 32 -11.59 1.24 -1.47
C LYS A 32 -11.32 -0.25 -1.74
N LEU A 33 -10.22 -0.79 -1.22
CA LEU A 33 -9.86 -2.21 -1.37
C LEU A 33 -10.96 -3.14 -0.87
N TYR A 34 -11.46 -2.92 0.36
CA TYR A 34 -12.53 -3.75 0.92
C TYR A 34 -13.83 -3.66 0.11
N LYS A 35 -14.15 -2.49 -0.45
CA LYS A 35 -15.32 -2.33 -1.33
C LYS A 35 -15.17 -3.10 -2.64
N LYS A 36 -13.95 -3.14 -3.20
CA LYS A 36 -13.66 -3.75 -4.50
C LYS A 36 -13.50 -5.27 -4.44
N TYR A 37 -12.85 -5.80 -3.40
CA TYR A 37 -12.48 -7.23 -3.32
C TYR A 37 -13.13 -7.99 -2.16
N ALA A 38 -13.81 -7.30 -1.24
CA ALA A 38 -14.60 -7.89 -0.15
C ALA A 38 -13.88 -9.03 0.60
N TYR A 39 -14.50 -10.21 0.67
CA TYR A 39 -14.06 -11.39 1.44
C TYR A 39 -12.83 -12.11 0.86
N THR A 40 -12.34 -11.72 -0.33
CA THR A 40 -11.14 -12.34 -0.93
C THR A 40 -9.84 -11.79 -0.36
N LEU A 41 -9.91 -10.76 0.50
CA LEU A 41 -8.74 -10.12 1.08
C LEU A 41 -8.15 -10.92 2.24
N ASN A 42 -6.86 -11.20 2.16
CA ASN A 42 -6.08 -11.73 3.28
C ASN A 42 -5.77 -10.61 4.28
N SER A 43 -6.25 -10.76 5.52
CA SER A 43 -6.09 -9.76 6.59
C SER A 43 -4.63 -9.45 6.91
N GLN A 44 -3.74 -10.45 6.92
CA GLN A 44 -2.32 -10.22 7.19
C GLN A 44 -1.66 -9.39 6.08
N LYS A 45 -1.96 -9.69 4.81
CA LYS A 45 -1.44 -8.92 3.67
C LYS A 45 -1.98 -7.49 3.66
N VAL A 46 -3.26 -7.31 4.00
CA VAL A 46 -3.87 -5.97 4.14
C VAL A 46 -3.20 -5.19 5.27
N GLN A 47 -2.93 -5.81 6.42
CA GLN A 47 -2.24 -5.16 7.54
C GLN A 47 -0.79 -4.76 7.21
N MET A 48 -0.08 -5.62 6.48
CA MET A 48 1.26 -5.32 5.99
C MET A 48 1.21 -4.11 5.06
N LEU A 49 0.36 -4.16 4.03
CA LEU A 49 0.19 -3.08 3.07
C LEU A 49 -0.20 -1.76 3.75
N SER A 50 -1.16 -1.78 4.68
CA SER A 50 -1.60 -0.57 5.38
C SER A 50 -0.47 0.04 6.23
N THR A 51 0.32 -0.80 6.90
CA THR A 51 1.43 -0.32 7.73
C THR A 51 2.53 0.31 6.88
N HIS A 52 2.97 -0.40 5.83
CA HIS A 52 4.00 0.10 4.93
C HIS A 52 3.57 1.36 4.18
N MET A 53 2.33 1.40 3.71
CA MET A 53 1.78 2.58 3.04
C MET A 53 1.77 3.79 3.98
N ALA A 54 1.28 3.66 5.21
CA ALA A 54 1.24 4.76 6.16
C ALA A 54 2.65 5.30 6.50
N ILE A 55 3.63 4.41 6.65
CA ILE A 55 5.02 4.80 6.90
C ILE A 55 5.62 5.49 5.68
N ALA A 56 5.49 4.90 4.49
CA ALA A 56 6.00 5.48 3.23
C ALA A 56 5.45 6.90 2.99
N LEU A 57 4.13 7.07 3.14
CA LEU A 57 3.48 8.37 2.98
C LEU A 57 3.95 9.37 4.04
N THR A 58 4.16 8.94 5.29
CA THR A 58 4.71 9.78 6.36
C THR A 58 6.09 10.29 5.99
N ARG A 59 6.97 9.41 5.49
CA ARG A 59 8.33 9.77 5.08
C ARG A 59 8.34 10.79 3.96
N ILE A 60 7.45 10.62 2.97
CA ILE A 60 7.27 11.57 1.86
C ILE A 60 6.86 12.93 2.40
N LEU A 61 5.84 12.99 3.26
CA LEU A 61 5.37 14.25 3.86
C LEU A 61 6.44 14.93 4.72
N ARG A 62 7.29 14.14 5.39
CA ARG A 62 8.39 14.62 6.22
C ARG A 62 9.68 14.90 5.46
N LYS A 63 9.73 14.60 4.16
CA LYS A 63 10.93 14.72 3.30
C LYS A 63 12.12 13.92 3.84
N GLU A 64 11.84 12.76 4.43
CA GLU A 64 12.88 11.84 4.92
C GLU A 64 13.60 11.18 3.73
N LEU A 65 14.94 11.16 3.76
CA LEU A 65 15.76 10.49 2.76
C LEU A 65 15.97 9.02 3.15
N ILE A 66 15.78 8.11 2.19
CA ILE A 66 16.10 6.69 2.35
C ILE A 66 17.24 6.34 1.38
N GLU A 67 18.34 5.82 1.93
CA GLU A 67 19.32 5.07 1.14
C GLU A 67 18.77 3.67 0.87
N GLN A 68 18.80 3.20 -0.39
CA GLN A 68 18.27 1.87 -0.73
C GLN A 68 19.29 0.95 -1.38
N ASN A 69 19.46 -0.22 -0.74
CA ASN A 69 20.29 -1.33 -1.20
C ASN A 69 19.51 -2.47 -1.90
N PHE A 70 18.24 -2.28 -2.26
CA PHE A 70 17.40 -3.36 -2.85
C PHE A 70 16.47 -2.91 -4.00
N TYR A 71 16.66 -1.69 -4.53
CA TYR A 71 15.75 -1.09 -5.51
C TYR A 71 15.70 -1.84 -6.86
N GLU A 72 16.83 -2.38 -7.33
CA GLU A 72 16.93 -2.98 -8.67
C GLU A 72 16.30 -4.37 -8.77
N GLU A 73 16.40 -5.19 -7.74
CA GLU A 73 15.79 -6.52 -7.68
C GLU A 73 14.25 -6.41 -7.68
N ILE A 74 13.73 -5.47 -6.87
CA ILE A 74 12.30 -5.19 -6.74
C ILE A 74 11.70 -4.72 -8.08
N LYS A 75 12.40 -3.87 -8.85
CA LYS A 75 11.93 -3.41 -10.16
C LYS A 75 11.68 -4.54 -11.14
N THR A 76 12.54 -5.55 -11.13
CA THR A 76 12.46 -6.67 -12.08
C THR A 76 11.21 -7.49 -11.81
N GLU A 77 10.92 -7.76 -10.53
CA GLU A 77 9.70 -8.46 -10.10
C GLU A 77 8.42 -7.66 -10.41
N ILE A 78 8.44 -6.34 -10.21
CA ILE A 78 7.29 -5.47 -10.53
C ILE A 78 6.99 -5.48 -12.03
N LYS A 79 8.04 -5.38 -12.87
CA LYS A 79 7.89 -5.28 -14.33
C LYS A 79 7.32 -6.56 -14.96
N SER A 80 7.58 -7.72 -14.38
CA SER A 80 7.09 -9.01 -14.89
C SER A 80 5.67 -9.34 -14.42
N SER A 81 5.10 -8.56 -13.50
CA SER A 81 3.78 -8.84 -12.94
C SER A 81 2.64 -8.50 -13.93
N PRO A 82 1.66 -9.42 -14.14
CA PRO A 82 0.47 -9.12 -14.93
C PRO A 82 -0.44 -8.07 -14.26
N TYR A 83 -0.22 -7.78 -12.98
CA TYR A 83 -1.01 -6.83 -12.19
C TYR A 83 -0.43 -5.41 -12.19
N LEU A 84 0.66 -5.17 -12.93
CA LEU A 84 1.34 -3.88 -12.93
C LEU A 84 0.46 -2.72 -13.39
N ALA A 85 -0.39 -2.92 -14.40
CA ALA A 85 -1.28 -1.87 -14.90
C ALA A 85 -2.26 -1.41 -13.81
N GLU A 86 -2.91 -2.36 -13.14
CA GLU A 86 -3.82 -2.08 -12.03
C GLU A 86 -3.10 -1.44 -10.84
N ALA A 87 -1.87 -1.86 -10.56
CA ALA A 87 -1.05 -1.23 -9.54
C ALA A 87 -0.68 0.22 -9.87
N LYS A 88 -0.33 0.51 -11.14
CA LYS A 88 -0.03 1.86 -11.61
C LYS A 88 -1.19 2.81 -11.39
N ASP A 89 -2.40 2.42 -11.79
CA ASP A 89 -3.58 3.27 -11.67
C ASP A 89 -3.86 3.67 -10.22
N GLU A 90 -3.73 2.72 -9.29
CA GLU A 90 -3.97 2.96 -7.87
C GLU A 90 -2.88 3.80 -7.21
N ILE A 91 -1.61 3.61 -7.58
CA ILE A 91 -0.52 4.44 -7.06
C ILE A 91 -0.54 5.84 -7.68
N THR A 92 -0.95 6.00 -8.94
CA THR A 92 -1.21 7.32 -9.54
C THR A 92 -2.33 8.04 -8.81
N TRP A 93 -3.44 7.36 -8.51
CA TRP A 93 -4.51 7.93 -7.68
C TRP A 93 -3.99 8.35 -6.30
N LEU A 94 -3.12 7.55 -5.68
CA LEU A 94 -2.53 7.87 -4.38
C LEU A 94 -1.66 9.13 -4.43
N SER A 95 -0.79 9.26 -5.43
CA SER A 95 0.06 10.46 -5.61
C SER A 95 -0.79 11.73 -5.83
N GLN A 96 -1.85 11.64 -6.65
CA GLN A 96 -2.78 12.75 -6.86
C GLN A 96 -3.47 13.20 -5.56
N LYS A 97 -3.82 12.25 -4.68
CA LYS A 97 -4.45 12.57 -3.38
C LYS A 97 -3.46 13.09 -2.35
N LEU A 98 -2.22 12.61 -2.40
CA LEU A 98 -1.15 13.13 -1.54
C LEU A 98 -0.82 14.59 -1.89
N GLY A 99 -0.90 14.94 -3.17
CA GLY A 99 -0.48 16.25 -3.69
C GLY A 99 1.04 16.39 -3.81
N GLU A 100 1.76 15.28 -3.72
CA GLU A 100 3.22 15.19 -3.79
C GLU A 100 3.62 14.07 -4.75
N GLU A 101 4.82 14.19 -5.31
CA GLU A 101 5.42 13.10 -6.08
C GLU A 101 5.87 11.99 -5.12
N ILE A 102 5.45 10.76 -5.38
CA ILE A 102 5.95 9.59 -4.64
C ILE A 102 7.32 9.23 -5.22
N PRO A 103 8.41 9.29 -4.43
CA PRO A 103 9.73 8.94 -4.91
C PRO A 103 9.77 7.52 -5.50
N ASP A 104 10.57 7.36 -6.55
CA ASP A 104 10.86 6.11 -7.25
C ASP A 104 10.94 4.87 -6.36
N HIS A 105 11.68 4.99 -5.28
CA HIS A 105 11.98 3.91 -4.36
C HIS A 105 10.77 3.54 -3.49
N GLU A 106 10.05 4.52 -2.92
CA GLU A 106 8.81 4.27 -2.18
C GLU A 106 7.73 3.70 -3.11
N ARG A 107 7.67 4.22 -4.35
CA ARG A 107 6.75 3.74 -5.38
C ARG A 107 6.97 2.27 -5.71
N ALA A 108 8.22 1.81 -5.79
CA ALA A 108 8.53 0.40 -5.99
C ALA A 108 8.04 -0.48 -4.83
N TYR A 109 8.24 -0.06 -3.57
CA TYR A 109 7.70 -0.81 -2.43
C TYR A 109 6.17 -0.87 -2.42
N LEU A 110 5.50 0.24 -2.74
CA LEU A 110 4.05 0.26 -2.85
C LEU A 110 3.55 -0.69 -3.95
N TYR A 111 4.21 -0.72 -5.11
CA TYR A 111 3.89 -1.69 -6.16
C TYR A 111 4.08 -3.12 -5.72
N LEU A 112 5.19 -3.45 -5.05
CA LEU A 112 5.48 -4.79 -4.58
C LEU A 112 4.36 -5.33 -3.68
N HIS A 113 3.98 -4.56 -2.65
CA HIS A 113 2.93 -4.99 -1.72
C HIS A 113 1.55 -5.07 -2.38
N TYR A 114 1.22 -4.14 -3.28
CA TYR A 114 -0.06 -4.14 -3.96
C TYR A 114 -0.19 -5.30 -4.95
N ILE A 115 0.86 -5.57 -5.73
CA ILE A 115 0.94 -6.73 -6.63
C ILE A 115 0.81 -8.04 -5.85
N SER A 116 1.53 -8.16 -4.73
CA SER A 116 1.46 -9.36 -3.87
C SER A 116 0.05 -9.60 -3.30
N LEU A 117 -0.70 -8.52 -3.05
CA LEU A 117 -2.11 -8.60 -2.66
C LEU A 117 -3.00 -9.06 -3.81
N LEU A 118 -2.83 -8.51 -5.01
CA LEU A 118 -3.60 -8.89 -6.20
C LEU A 118 -3.36 -10.35 -6.61
N GLN A 119 -2.12 -10.82 -6.55
CA GLN A 119 -1.77 -12.22 -6.73
C GLN A 119 -2.55 -13.13 -5.75
N ASP A 120 -2.58 -12.77 -4.46
CA ASP A 120 -3.31 -13.52 -3.43
C ASP A 120 -4.80 -13.60 -3.71
N ILE A 121 -5.40 -12.46 -4.09
CA ILE A 121 -6.82 -12.36 -4.39
C ILE A 121 -7.19 -13.30 -5.54
N ASN A 122 -6.39 -13.32 -6.62
CA ASN A 122 -6.70 -14.15 -7.77
C ASN A 122 -6.46 -15.64 -7.49
N LEU A 123 -5.39 -16.00 -6.78
CA LEU A 123 -5.20 -17.38 -6.31
C LEU A 123 -6.38 -17.87 -5.47
N ARG A 124 -6.93 -17.02 -4.58
CA ARG A 124 -8.10 -17.39 -3.77
C ARG A 124 -9.37 -17.57 -4.60
N LYS A 125 -9.58 -16.76 -5.64
CA LYS A 125 -10.72 -16.90 -6.57
C LYS A 125 -10.67 -18.21 -7.35
N GLU A 126 -9.47 -18.64 -7.76
CA GLU A 126 -9.29 -19.91 -8.49
C GLU A 126 -9.58 -21.13 -7.60
N VAL A 127 -9.34 -21.03 -6.28
CA VAL A 127 -9.60 -22.11 -5.32
C VAL A 127 -11.08 -22.17 -4.87
N THR A 128 -11.86 -21.09 -5.07
CA THR A 128 -13.29 -21.03 -4.70
C THR A 128 -14.26 -21.29 -5.87
N ASN A 129 -13.75 -21.57 -7.07
CA ASN A 129 -14.50 -22.02 -8.24
C ASN A 129 -14.31 -23.53 -8.46
#